data_AF-A0A380BIX7-F1
#
_entry.id   AF-A0A380BIX7-F1
#
_cell.length_a   1.000
_cell.length_b   1.000
_cell.length_c   1.000
_cell.angle_alpha   90.00
_cell.angle_beta   90.00
_cell.angle_gamma   90.00
#
_symmetry.space_group_name_H-M   'P 1'
#
loop_
_entity.id
_entity.type
_entity.pdbx_description
1 polymer ?
#
loop_
_entity_poly.entity_id
_entity_poly.type
_entity_poly.pdbx_seq_one_letter_code
_entity_poly.pdbx_strand_id
1 'polypeptide(L)'
;MKNITLTFNNITATVYPNEDGMYDLNDIHRAFKLPNSKLPHQWRHRVRDSLSRRAKLRFGVSTSPSGHRLNHTWATQEALYAYAMWCDVEFYMVVVNTFTALTNGDIEKAQEIAQTVVSVHEQRATELYLQGQRGGHAMRKALEELNGDVDKAIELMDRIAREFPSTATTERDAYWTSVSTVLKHMADDYRVNTKHFDLTTYGKFETLRHHCTKRLKCLAKFRLTKATKHD
;
A
#
# COMPACT_ATOMS: atom_id res chain seq x y z
N MET A 1 -9.33 -4.43 2.75
CA MET A 1 -9.35 -4.47 1.27
C MET A 1 -7.99 -4.03 0.77
N LYS A 2 -7.46 -4.65 -0.29
CA LYS A 2 -6.08 -4.41 -0.74
C LYS A 2 -6.09 -3.48 -1.95
N ASN A 3 -5.32 -2.40 -1.91
CA ASN A 3 -5.12 -1.54 -3.07
C ASN A 3 -3.99 -2.15 -3.91
N ILE A 4 -4.12 -2.08 -5.23
CA ILE A 4 -3.13 -2.64 -6.15
C ILE A 4 -2.52 -1.50 -6.93
N THR A 5 -1.19 -1.38 -6.89
CA THR A 5 -0.45 -0.49 -7.78
C THR A 5 0.15 -1.32 -8.90
N LEU A 6 -0.19 -0.93 -10.12
CA LEU A 6 0.30 -1.54 -11.34
C LEU A 6 1.25 -0.56 -12.01
N THR A 7 2.28 -1.10 -12.66
CA THR A 7 3.22 -0.36 -13.49
C THR A 7 3.35 -1.06 -14.83
N PHE A 8 2.94 -0.38 -15.90
CA PHE A 8 3.15 -0.81 -17.29
C PHE A 8 3.01 0.40 -18.22
N ASN A 9 3.59 0.34 -19.42
CA ASN A 9 3.72 1.50 -20.33
C ASN A 9 4.40 2.74 -19.69
N ASN A 10 5.35 2.54 -18.77
CA ASN A 10 5.99 3.60 -17.97
C ASN A 10 5.03 4.46 -17.12
N ILE A 11 3.79 4.01 -16.94
CA ILE A 11 2.79 4.66 -16.09
C ILE A 11 2.62 3.78 -14.86
N THR A 12 2.60 4.40 -13.69
CA THR A 12 2.28 3.73 -12.43
C THR A 12 0.97 4.28 -11.90
N ALA A 13 0.01 3.40 -11.63
CA ALA A 13 -1.29 3.80 -11.11
C ALA A 13 -1.79 2.83 -10.04
N THR A 14 -2.39 3.40 -8.99
CA THR A 14 -3.07 2.66 -7.94
C THR A 14 -4.56 2.57 -8.25
N VAL A 15 -5.10 1.35 -8.15
CA VAL A 15 -6.54 1.11 -8.23
C VAL A 15 -7.10 0.66 -6.89
N TYR A 16 -8.32 1.12 -6.63
CA TYR A 16 -9.02 0.92 -5.38
C TYR A 16 -10.17 -0.06 -5.61
N PRO A 17 -10.32 -1.07 -4.75
CA PRO A 17 -11.46 -1.96 -4.81
C PRO A 17 -12.72 -1.26 -4.26
N ASN A 18 -13.88 -1.73 -4.71
CA ASN A 18 -15.17 -1.41 -4.11
C ASN A 18 -15.40 -2.24 -2.82
N GLU A 19 -16.58 -2.08 -2.22
CA GLU A 19 -17.00 -2.81 -1.01
C GLU A 19 -17.04 -4.35 -1.19
N ASP A 20 -17.12 -4.84 -2.43
CA ASP A 20 -17.07 -6.27 -2.75
C ASP A 20 -15.65 -6.78 -3.04
N GLY A 21 -14.63 -5.92 -2.91
CA GLY A 21 -13.24 -6.27 -3.26
C GLY A 21 -12.95 -6.31 -4.76
N MET A 22 -13.81 -5.70 -5.59
CA MET A 22 -13.68 -5.65 -7.05
C MET A 22 -13.18 -4.29 -7.54
N TYR A 23 -12.41 -4.28 -8.61
CA TYR A 23 -11.79 -3.10 -9.20
C TYR A 23 -12.51 -2.73 -10.51
N ASP A 24 -12.67 -1.45 -10.82
CA ASP A 24 -13.23 -1.02 -12.11
C ASP A 24 -12.15 -1.02 -13.20
N LEU A 25 -12.31 -1.84 -14.24
CA LEU A 25 -11.38 -1.87 -15.37
C LEU A 25 -11.34 -0.54 -16.14
N ASN A 26 -12.43 0.25 -16.08
CA ASN A 26 -12.42 1.58 -16.69
C ASN A 26 -11.50 2.55 -15.95
N ASP A 27 -11.27 2.36 -14.64
CA ASP A 27 -10.28 3.14 -13.90
C ASP A 27 -8.87 2.85 -14.39
N ILE A 28 -8.53 1.58 -14.61
CA ILE A 28 -7.25 1.21 -15.24
C ILE A 28 -7.12 1.83 -16.63
N HIS A 29 -8.15 1.67 -17.48
CA HIS A 29 -8.11 2.22 -18.83
C HIS A 29 -7.76 3.71 -18.85
N ARG A 30 -8.43 4.49 -17.99
CA ARG A 30 -8.17 5.93 -17.82
C ARG A 30 -6.80 6.22 -17.23
N ALA A 31 -6.42 5.53 -16.16
CA ALA A 31 -5.19 5.79 -15.42
C ALA A 31 -3.94 5.55 -16.30
N PHE A 32 -3.97 4.50 -17.12
CA PHE A 32 -2.89 4.14 -18.03
C PHE A 32 -3.01 4.81 -19.41
N LYS A 33 -3.99 5.70 -19.59
CA LYS A 33 -4.23 6.45 -20.84
C LYS A 33 -4.26 5.54 -22.08
N LEU A 34 -4.90 4.39 -21.94
CA LEU A 34 -4.91 3.36 -22.96
C LEU A 34 -5.73 3.80 -24.18
N PRO A 35 -5.38 3.32 -25.40
CA PRO A 35 -6.15 3.65 -26.58
C PRO A 35 -7.57 3.08 -26.50
N ASN A 36 -8.49 3.63 -27.30
CA ASN A 36 -9.89 3.18 -27.33
C ASN A 36 -10.04 1.70 -27.70
N SER A 37 -9.09 1.13 -28.45
CA SER A 37 -9.04 -0.30 -28.79
C SER A 37 -8.87 -1.20 -27.56
N LYS A 38 -8.36 -0.65 -26.45
CA LYS A 38 -8.15 -1.35 -25.19
C LYS A 38 -9.24 -1.08 -24.17
N LEU A 39 -10.37 -0.47 -24.55
CA LEU A 39 -11.49 -0.29 -23.61
C LEU A 39 -11.99 -1.65 -23.09
N PRO A 40 -12.46 -1.76 -21.82
CA PRO A 40 -12.91 -3.04 -21.26
C PRO A 40 -14.01 -3.72 -22.09
N HIS A 41 -14.90 -2.95 -22.73
CA HIS A 41 -15.94 -3.50 -23.60
C HIS A 41 -15.41 -4.01 -24.96
N GLN A 42 -14.22 -3.55 -25.38
CA GLN A 42 -13.52 -4.01 -26.58
C GLN A 42 -12.68 -5.26 -26.31
N TRP A 43 -12.49 -5.64 -25.04
CA TRP A 43 -11.85 -6.91 -24.70
C TRP A 43 -12.76 -8.08 -25.11
N ARG A 44 -12.58 -8.61 -26.31
CA ARG A 44 -13.41 -9.68 -26.90
C ARG A 44 -12.61 -10.98 -27.03
N HIS A 45 -11.92 -11.37 -25.95
CA HIS A 45 -11.07 -12.56 -25.92
C HIS A 45 -11.69 -13.69 -25.10
N ARG A 46 -11.36 -14.94 -25.45
CA ARG A 46 -11.82 -16.15 -24.72
C ARG A 46 -11.47 -16.11 -23.23
N VAL A 47 -10.36 -15.45 -22.86
CA VAL A 47 -9.96 -15.24 -21.46
C VAL A 47 -11.02 -14.43 -20.71
N ARG A 48 -11.51 -13.32 -21.29
CA ARG A 48 -12.60 -12.54 -20.70
C ARG A 48 -13.85 -13.40 -20.53
N ASP A 49 -14.27 -14.11 -21.58
CA ASP A 49 -15.49 -14.92 -21.52
C ASP A 49 -15.41 -15.96 -20.41
N SER A 50 -14.21 -16.54 -20.22
CA SER A 50 -13.97 -17.48 -19.14
C SER A 50 -13.95 -16.85 -17.75
N LEU A 51 -13.52 -15.60 -17.62
CA LEU A 51 -13.57 -14.85 -16.36
C LEU A 51 -15.00 -14.42 -16.02
N SER A 52 -15.77 -13.97 -17.02
CA SER A 52 -17.19 -13.67 -16.87
C SER A 52 -18.00 -14.89 -16.44
N ARG A 53 -17.80 -16.05 -17.10
CA ARG A 53 -18.45 -17.31 -16.71
C ARG A 53 -18.13 -17.76 -15.28
N ARG A 54 -16.94 -17.40 -14.77
CA ARG A 54 -16.49 -17.70 -13.40
C ARG A 54 -16.86 -16.62 -12.39
N ALA A 55 -17.75 -15.68 -12.75
CA ALA A 55 -18.15 -14.54 -11.93
C ALA A 55 -16.98 -13.65 -11.46
N LYS A 56 -15.85 -13.69 -12.18
CA LYS A 56 -14.65 -12.86 -11.92
C LYS A 56 -14.74 -11.48 -12.56
N LEU A 57 -15.73 -11.27 -13.44
CA LEU A 57 -16.10 -10.01 -14.07
C LEU A 57 -17.60 -9.78 -13.90
N ARG A 58 -18.00 -8.55 -13.57
CA ARG A 58 -19.40 -8.11 -13.45
C ARG A 58 -19.58 -6.77 -14.15
N PHE A 59 -20.74 -6.56 -14.76
CA PHE A 59 -21.11 -5.27 -15.34
C PHE A 59 -22.00 -4.54 -14.35
N GLY A 60 -21.64 -3.30 -14.05
CA GLY A 60 -22.42 -2.42 -13.19
C GLY A 60 -22.82 -1.16 -13.94
N VAL A 61 -23.94 -0.58 -13.56
CA VAL A 61 -24.33 0.77 -13.99
C VAL A 61 -24.59 1.58 -12.74
N SER A 62 -23.96 2.74 -12.65
CA SER A 62 -24.25 3.73 -11.62
C SER A 62 -24.72 5.03 -12.28
N THR A 63 -25.22 5.96 -11.47
CA THR A 63 -25.62 7.29 -11.93
C THR A 63 -24.69 8.31 -11.29
N SER A 64 -24.11 9.19 -12.10
CA SER A 64 -23.30 10.30 -11.60
C SER A 64 -24.16 11.27 -10.79
N PRO A 65 -23.55 12.13 -9.94
CA PRO A 65 -24.27 13.21 -9.27
C PRO A 65 -25.00 14.17 -10.23
N SER A 66 -24.53 14.24 -11.49
CA SER A 66 -25.14 15.04 -12.55
C SER A 66 -26.23 14.29 -13.35
N GLY A 67 -26.63 13.09 -12.92
CA GLY A 67 -27.68 12.29 -13.56
C GLY A 67 -27.24 11.45 -14.77
N HIS A 68 -25.95 11.42 -15.11
CA HIS A 68 -25.44 10.63 -16.24
C HIS A 68 -25.20 9.17 -15.85
N ARG A 69 -25.57 8.24 -16.72
CA ARG A 69 -25.31 6.81 -16.50
C ARG A 69 -23.82 6.52 -16.73
N LEU A 70 -23.18 5.92 -15.73
CA LEU A 70 -21.80 5.47 -15.75
C LEU A 70 -21.78 3.95 -15.81
N ASN A 71 -21.15 3.41 -16.84
CA ASN A 71 -20.98 1.97 -17.00
C ASN A 71 -19.65 1.54 -16.37
N HIS A 72 -19.71 0.53 -15.50
CA HIS A 72 -18.56 -0.04 -14.81
C HIS A 72 -18.32 -1.48 -15.25
N THR A 73 -17.06 -1.86 -15.36
CA THR A 73 -16.67 -3.26 -15.56
C THR A 73 -15.88 -3.69 -14.34
N TRP A 74 -16.59 -4.26 -13.36
CA TRP A 74 -16.01 -4.73 -12.11
C TRP A 74 -15.25 -6.03 -12.32
N ALA A 75 -14.06 -6.10 -11.76
CA ALA A 75 -13.15 -7.23 -11.90
C ALA A 75 -12.58 -7.63 -10.54
N THR A 76 -12.48 -8.93 -10.30
CA THR A 76 -11.61 -9.43 -9.22
C THR A 76 -10.13 -9.16 -9.55
N GLN A 77 -9.24 -9.28 -8.56
CA GLN A 77 -7.79 -9.11 -8.76
C GLN A 77 -7.23 -9.99 -9.89
N GLU A 78 -7.66 -11.24 -10.00
CA GLU A 78 -7.25 -12.13 -11.10
C GLU A 78 -7.67 -11.59 -12.48
N ALA A 79 -8.91 -11.13 -12.59
CA ALA A 79 -9.43 -10.56 -13.83
C ALA A 79 -8.78 -9.21 -14.17
N LEU A 80 -8.36 -8.45 -13.15
CA LEU A 80 -7.60 -7.23 -13.28
C LEU A 80 -6.25 -7.48 -13.95
N TYR A 81 -5.49 -8.45 -13.44
CA TYR A 81 -4.20 -8.83 -14.03
C TYR A 81 -4.37 -9.39 -15.43
N ALA A 82 -5.41 -10.20 -15.68
CA ALA A 82 -5.71 -10.70 -17.02
C ALA A 82 -5.99 -9.57 -18.03
N TYR A 83 -6.67 -8.52 -17.59
CA TYR A 83 -6.90 -7.33 -18.41
C TYR A 83 -5.61 -6.54 -18.64
N ALA A 84 -4.78 -6.34 -17.60
CA ALA A 84 -3.48 -5.67 -17.73
C ALA A 84 -2.56 -6.40 -18.73
N MET A 85 -2.47 -7.73 -18.64
CA MET A 85 -1.74 -8.58 -19.59
C MET A 85 -2.25 -8.46 -21.03
N TRP A 86 -3.56 -8.24 -21.23
CA TRP A 86 -4.10 -8.01 -22.57
C TRP A 86 -3.76 -6.60 -23.08
N CYS A 87 -3.69 -5.62 -22.19
CA CYS A 87 -3.39 -4.23 -22.52
C CYS A 87 -1.92 -4.01 -22.86
N ASP A 88 -1.01 -4.72 -22.19
CA ASP A 88 0.44 -4.57 -22.36
C ASP A 88 1.16 -5.92 -22.43
N VAL A 89 1.97 -6.09 -23.47
CA VAL A 89 2.71 -7.33 -23.74
C VAL A 89 3.90 -7.46 -22.79
N GLU A 90 4.55 -6.36 -22.42
CA GLU A 90 5.67 -6.40 -21.49
C GLU A 90 5.20 -6.87 -20.11
N PHE A 91 4.08 -6.34 -19.62
CA PHE A 91 3.42 -6.83 -18.41
C PHE A 91 3.10 -8.32 -18.49
N TYR A 92 2.61 -8.81 -19.63
CA TYR A 92 2.38 -10.25 -19.85
C TYR A 92 3.68 -11.06 -19.73
N MET A 93 4.77 -10.61 -20.36
CA MET A 93 6.06 -11.29 -20.29
C MET A 93 6.61 -11.33 -18.87
N VAL A 94 6.45 -10.25 -18.09
CA VAL A 94 6.85 -10.21 -16.68
C VAL A 94 6.09 -11.25 -15.87
N VAL A 95 4.77 -11.38 -16.04
CA VAL A 95 3.96 -12.41 -15.34
C VAL A 95 4.41 -13.83 -15.71
N VAL A 96 4.69 -14.10 -16.98
CA VAL A 96 5.19 -15.41 -17.45
C VAL A 96 6.58 -15.71 -16.85
N ASN A 97 7.47 -14.73 -16.81
CA ASN A 97 8.81 -14.88 -16.25
C ASN A 97 8.76 -15.11 -14.73
N THR A 98 7.92 -14.37 -14.02
CA THR A 98 7.66 -14.58 -12.58
C THR A 98 7.19 -16.00 -12.31
N PHE A 99 6.20 -16.48 -13.07
CA PHE A 99 5.68 -17.83 -12.90
C PHE A 99 6.74 -18.89 -13.21
N THR A 100 7.53 -18.70 -14.27
CA THR A 100 8.61 -19.62 -14.66
C THR A 100 9.69 -19.71 -13.58
N ALA A 101 10.13 -18.58 -13.03
CA ALA A 101 11.09 -18.54 -11.94
C ALA A 101 10.55 -19.27 -10.69
N LEU A 102 9.28 -19.03 -10.35
CA LEU A 102 8.63 -19.69 -9.23
C LEU A 102 8.57 -21.22 -9.41
N THR A 103 8.23 -21.71 -10.61
CA THR A 103 8.17 -23.16 -10.90
C THR A 103 9.55 -23.83 -10.93
N ASN A 104 10.61 -23.05 -11.18
CA ASN A 104 11.99 -23.54 -11.11
C ASN A 104 12.56 -23.56 -9.68
N GLY A 105 11.81 -23.06 -8.69
CA GLY A 105 12.25 -22.95 -7.30
C GLY A 105 12.99 -21.65 -6.96
N ASP A 106 13.13 -20.73 -7.93
CA ASP A 106 13.81 -19.45 -7.75
C ASP A 106 12.85 -18.40 -7.15
N ILE A 107 12.45 -18.59 -5.89
CA ILE A 107 11.44 -17.75 -5.20
C ILE A 107 11.87 -16.28 -5.14
N GLU A 108 13.15 -16.02 -4.82
CA GLU A 108 13.69 -14.66 -4.71
C GLU A 108 13.62 -13.91 -6.05
N LYS A 109 14.01 -14.58 -7.13
CA LYS A 109 13.94 -14.05 -8.48
C LYS A 109 12.50 -13.81 -8.94
N ALA A 110 11.58 -14.73 -8.61
CA ALA A 110 10.16 -14.54 -8.91
C ALA A 110 9.60 -13.29 -8.19
N GLN A 111 10.00 -13.08 -6.94
CA GLN A 111 9.60 -11.90 -6.17
C GLN A 111 10.17 -10.62 -6.76
N GLU A 112 11.47 -10.59 -7.08
CA GLU A 112 12.14 -9.45 -7.71
C GLU A 112 11.44 -9.04 -9.01
N ILE A 113 11.19 -10.01 -9.90
CA ILE A 113 10.51 -9.77 -11.18
C ILE A 113 9.09 -9.25 -10.95
N ALA A 114 8.32 -9.84 -10.02
CA ALA A 114 6.96 -9.40 -9.72
C ALA A 114 6.89 -7.94 -9.21
N GLN A 115 7.86 -7.54 -8.38
CA GLN A 115 7.93 -6.19 -7.80
C GLN A 115 8.15 -5.08 -8.83
N THR A 116 8.67 -5.42 -10.02
CA THR A 116 8.89 -4.43 -11.10
C THR A 116 7.59 -3.86 -11.68
N VAL A 117 6.50 -4.66 -11.68
CA VAL A 117 5.23 -4.31 -12.35
C VAL A 117 4.02 -4.31 -11.43
N VAL A 118 4.11 -4.98 -10.29
CA VAL A 118 3.06 -4.95 -9.26
C VAL A 118 3.70 -4.57 -7.95
N SER A 119 3.31 -3.42 -7.42
CA SER A 119 3.47 -3.14 -6.00
C SER A 119 2.11 -3.24 -5.34
N VAL A 120 1.88 -4.31 -4.59
CA VAL A 120 0.79 -4.25 -3.61
C VAL A 120 1.26 -3.23 -2.58
N HIS A 121 0.45 -2.21 -2.24
CA HIS A 121 0.86 -1.23 -1.22
C HIS A 121 1.21 -1.90 0.11
N GLU A 122 0.64 -3.07 0.36
CA GLU A 122 1.04 -3.96 1.45
C GLU A 122 2.49 -4.44 1.31
N GLN A 123 2.98 -4.78 0.12
CA GLN A 123 4.36 -5.24 -0.14
C GLN A 123 5.40 -4.12 -0.09
N ARG A 124 5.13 -2.91 -0.61
CA ARG A 124 6.05 -1.76 -0.44
C ARG A 124 6.10 -1.30 1.02
N ALA A 125 4.97 -1.38 1.72
CA ALA A 125 4.92 -1.22 3.16
C ALA A 125 5.62 -2.38 3.90
N THR A 126 5.59 -3.61 3.37
CA THR A 126 6.29 -4.82 3.86
C THR A 126 7.81 -4.73 3.63
N GLU A 127 8.27 -4.19 2.51
CA GLU A 127 9.69 -4.03 2.22
C GLU A 127 10.32 -2.89 3.04
N LEU A 128 9.58 -1.78 3.20
CA LEU A 128 9.88 -0.75 4.21
C LEU A 128 9.69 -1.26 5.66
N TYR A 129 8.92 -2.34 5.88
CA TYR A 129 8.71 -3.06 7.16
C TYR A 129 9.84 -4.04 7.50
N LEU A 130 10.56 -4.54 6.50
CA LEU A 130 11.80 -5.28 6.71
C LEU A 130 12.96 -4.31 6.97
N GLN A 131 12.93 -3.12 6.35
CA GLN A 131 13.92 -2.05 6.57
C GLN A 131 13.69 -1.29 7.90
N GLY A 132 12.45 -1.12 8.34
CA GLY A 132 12.07 -0.48 9.60
C GLY A 132 11.84 -1.52 10.69
N GLN A 133 12.83 -1.73 11.56
CA GLN A 133 12.77 -2.67 12.69
C GLN A 133 11.41 -2.66 13.45
N ARG A 134 11.04 -3.82 14.03
CA ARG A 134 9.88 -4.21 14.89
C ARG A 134 8.82 -3.16 15.30
N GLY A 135 9.21 -1.92 15.62
CA GLY A 135 8.29 -0.83 15.99
C GLY A 135 7.33 -0.38 14.88
N GLY A 136 7.72 -0.45 13.60
CA GLY A 136 6.82 -0.12 12.50
C GLY A 136 5.61 -1.06 12.41
N HIS A 137 5.84 -2.37 12.58
CA HIS A 137 4.79 -3.39 12.56
C HIS A 137 3.81 -3.24 13.72
N ALA A 138 4.34 -3.04 14.93
CA ALA A 138 3.50 -2.92 16.12
C ALA A 138 2.62 -1.66 16.08
N MET A 139 3.12 -0.57 15.51
CA MET A 139 2.35 0.66 15.32
C MET A 139 1.21 0.49 14.31
N ARG A 140 1.46 -0.19 13.20
CA ARG A 140 0.41 -0.46 12.20
C ARG A 140 -0.69 -1.35 12.78
N LYS A 141 -0.31 -2.42 13.49
CA LYS A 141 -1.26 -3.30 14.18
C LYS A 141 -2.11 -2.53 15.20
N ALA A 142 -1.49 -1.61 15.95
CA ALA A 142 -2.21 -0.71 16.85
C ALA A 142 -3.29 0.10 16.13
N LEU A 143 -2.94 0.74 15.02
CA LEU A 143 -3.86 1.60 14.27
C LEU A 143 -5.00 0.81 13.61
N GLU A 144 -4.71 -0.40 13.14
CA GLU A 144 -5.70 -1.31 12.54
C GLU A 144 -6.66 -1.90 13.60
N GLU A 145 -6.15 -2.38 14.75
CA GLU A 145 -6.96 -2.97 15.83
C GLU A 145 -7.80 -1.93 16.59
N LEU A 146 -7.33 -0.68 16.64
CA LEU A 146 -7.98 0.39 17.41
C LEU A 146 -8.88 1.29 16.56
N ASN A 147 -9.20 0.90 15.32
CA ASN A 147 -10.06 1.65 14.39
C ASN A 147 -9.64 3.14 14.24
N GLY A 148 -8.33 3.41 14.30
CA GLY A 148 -7.79 4.77 14.24
C GLY A 148 -7.99 5.63 15.49
N ASP A 149 -8.15 5.03 16.67
CA ASP A 149 -8.08 5.70 17.99
C ASP A 149 -6.60 6.02 18.33
N VAL A 150 -6.25 7.30 18.20
CA VAL A 150 -4.87 7.80 18.30
C VAL A 150 -4.30 7.64 19.71
N ASP A 151 -5.12 7.88 20.74
CA ASP A 151 -4.65 7.90 22.12
C ASP A 151 -4.27 6.48 22.59
N LYS A 152 -5.08 5.48 22.22
CA LYS A 152 -4.76 4.07 22.50
C LYS A 152 -3.56 3.59 21.68
N ALA A 153 -3.38 4.09 20.46
CA ALA A 153 -2.20 3.76 19.65
C ALA A 153 -0.91 4.32 20.28
N ILE A 154 -0.95 5.54 20.82
CA ILE A 154 0.16 6.12 21.60
C ILE A 154 0.47 5.27 22.83
N GLU A 155 -0.56 4.88 23.58
CA GLU A 155 -0.38 4.08 24.79
C GLU A 155 0.26 2.70 24.50
N LEU A 156 -0.16 2.04 23.42
CA LEU A 156 0.42 0.76 23.01
C LEU A 156 1.88 0.93 22.57
N MET A 157 2.19 1.95 21.77
CA MET A 157 3.57 2.25 21.38
C MET A 157 4.48 2.52 22.58
N ASP A 158 4.01 3.29 23.56
CA ASP A 158 4.76 3.60 24.79
C ASP A 158 4.95 2.36 25.68
N ARG A 159 4.05 1.37 25.61
CA ARG A 159 4.19 0.07 26.28
C ARG A 159 5.28 -0.76 25.63
N ILE A 160 5.24 -0.92 24.30
CA ILE A 160 6.25 -1.65 23.53
C ILE A 160 7.62 -1.00 23.70
N ALA A 161 7.70 0.33 23.69
CA ALA A 161 8.95 1.07 23.93
C ALA A 161 9.54 0.80 25.33
N ARG A 162 8.71 0.50 26.33
CA ARG A 162 9.14 0.18 27.71
C ARG A 162 9.67 -1.24 27.86
N GLU A 163 9.20 -2.17 27.04
CA GLU A 163 9.67 -3.57 27.03
C GLU A 163 11.12 -3.71 26.54
N PHE A 164 11.67 -2.69 25.86
CA PHE A 164 13.11 -2.61 25.59
C PHE A 164 13.87 -2.16 26.85
N PRO A 165 14.94 -2.86 27.27
CA PRO A 165 15.72 -2.49 28.46
C PRO A 165 16.27 -1.07 28.31
N SER A 166 16.10 -0.26 29.36
CA SER A 166 16.36 1.19 29.40
C SER A 166 17.83 1.59 29.20
N THR A 167 18.74 0.63 29.10
CA THR A 167 20.19 0.83 29.04
C THR A 167 20.74 0.94 27.62
N ALA A 168 20.05 0.39 26.62
CA ALA A 168 20.43 0.54 25.21
C ALA A 168 19.68 1.71 24.57
N THR A 169 20.06 2.95 24.89
CA THR A 169 19.50 4.16 24.28
C THR A 169 19.52 4.12 22.75
N THR A 170 20.43 3.35 22.14
CA THR A 170 20.52 3.17 20.69
C THR A 170 19.34 2.40 20.10
N GLU A 171 18.85 1.36 20.77
CA GLU A 171 17.73 0.55 20.30
C GLU A 171 16.39 1.27 20.43
N ARG A 172 16.20 2.02 21.52
CA ARG A 172 15.02 2.89 21.70
C ARG A 172 14.98 4.02 20.67
N ASP A 173 16.13 4.60 20.32
CA ASP A 173 16.21 5.63 19.28
C ASP A 173 15.92 5.04 17.89
N ALA A 174 16.45 3.85 17.59
CA ALA A 174 16.16 3.12 16.37
C ALA A 174 14.65 2.80 16.23
N TYR A 175 14.01 2.40 17.32
CA TYR A 175 12.56 2.18 17.40
C TYR A 175 11.77 3.45 17.02
N TRP A 176 12.00 4.57 17.72
CA TRP A 176 11.25 5.81 17.46
C TRP A 176 11.55 6.43 16.09
N THR A 177 12.77 6.26 15.59
CA THR A 177 13.17 6.71 14.24
C THR A 177 12.45 5.90 13.15
N SER A 178 12.36 4.59 13.32
CA SER A 178 11.63 3.70 12.42
C SER A 178 10.14 4.04 12.39
N VAL A 179 9.52 4.21 13.57
CA VAL A 179 8.10 4.60 13.69
C VAL A 179 7.84 5.97 13.04
N SER A 180 8.70 6.96 13.30
CA SER A 180 8.54 8.30 12.70
C SER A 180 8.66 8.30 11.18
N THR A 181 9.53 7.46 10.62
CA THR A 181 9.73 7.32 9.17
C THR A 181 8.50 6.72 8.51
N VAL A 182 7.95 5.66 9.11
CA VAL A 182 6.72 5.00 8.63
C VAL A 182 5.54 5.97 8.66
N LEU A 183 5.35 6.73 9.74
CA LEU A 183 4.27 7.72 9.86
C LEU A 183 4.37 8.82 8.79
N LYS A 184 5.59 9.29 8.50
CA LYS A 184 5.81 10.28 7.43
C LYS A 184 5.39 9.73 6.07
N HIS A 185 5.80 8.50 5.73
CA HIS A 185 5.43 7.87 4.48
C HIS A 185 3.93 7.60 4.39
N MET A 186 3.27 7.17 5.47
CA MET A 186 1.82 7.00 5.52
C MET A 186 1.09 8.33 5.28
N ALA A 187 1.57 9.42 5.89
CA ALA A 187 1.00 10.75 5.68
C ALA A 187 1.20 11.26 4.23
N ASP A 188 2.40 11.06 3.67
CA ASP A 188 2.72 11.44 2.29
C ASP A 188 1.90 10.64 1.27
N ASP A 189 1.77 9.33 1.47
CA ASP A 189 0.94 8.45 0.64
C ASP A 189 -0.54 8.84 0.71
N TYR A 190 -1.06 9.10 1.92
CA TYR A 190 -2.42 9.57 2.13
C TYR A 190 -2.67 10.92 1.45
N ARG A 191 -1.70 11.84 1.50
CA ARG A 191 -1.81 13.17 0.89
C ARG A 191 -1.82 13.10 -0.64
N VAL A 192 -1.04 12.21 -1.24
CA VAL A 192 -0.86 12.16 -2.70
C VAL A 192 -1.92 11.29 -3.37
N ASN A 193 -2.34 10.19 -2.75
CA ASN A 193 -3.10 9.14 -3.42
C ASN A 193 -4.60 9.08 -3.05
N THR A 194 -5.07 9.80 -2.03
CA THR A 194 -6.48 9.74 -1.60
C THR A 194 -7.35 10.80 -2.30
N LYS A 195 -8.36 10.38 -3.08
CA LYS A 195 -9.30 11.29 -3.79
C LYS A 195 -10.13 12.20 -2.87
N HIS A 196 -10.41 11.73 -1.64
CA HIS A 196 -11.02 12.53 -0.58
C HIS A 196 -10.00 12.68 0.54
N PHE A 197 -9.24 13.77 0.51
CA PHE A 197 -8.31 14.12 1.58
C PHE A 197 -9.11 14.47 2.84
N ASP A 198 -9.21 13.54 3.78
CA ASP A 198 -9.78 13.80 5.10
C ASP A 198 -8.69 14.33 6.04
N LEU A 199 -8.84 15.60 6.42
CA LEU A 199 -7.99 16.31 7.37
C LEU A 199 -7.94 15.59 8.72
N THR A 200 -8.99 14.83 9.08
CA THR A 200 -9.04 14.08 10.33
C THR A 200 -8.01 12.95 10.28
N THR A 201 -8.03 12.10 9.25
CA THR A 201 -7.10 10.99 9.10
C THR A 201 -5.65 11.45 8.89
N TYR A 202 -5.43 12.49 8.07
CA TYR A 202 -4.10 13.09 7.92
C TYR A 202 -3.59 13.71 9.25
N GLY A 203 -4.46 14.42 9.97
CA GLY A 203 -4.16 14.99 11.28
C GLY A 203 -3.76 13.95 12.32
N LYS A 204 -4.36 12.74 12.27
CA LYS A 204 -3.95 11.62 13.13
C LYS A 204 -2.50 11.20 12.88
N PHE A 205 -2.07 11.07 11.62
CA PHE A 205 -0.68 10.72 11.29
C PHE A 205 0.31 11.80 11.75
N GLU A 206 -0.01 13.08 11.56
CA GLU A 206 0.86 14.18 12.00
C GLU A 206 0.95 14.30 13.53
N THR A 207 -0.14 14.06 14.28
CA THR A 207 -0.13 14.02 15.75
C THR A 207 0.82 12.93 16.26
N LEU A 208 0.75 11.73 15.67
CA LEU A 208 1.62 10.61 16.03
C LEU A 208 3.09 10.90 15.67
N ARG A 209 3.34 11.54 14.52
CA ARG A 209 4.68 11.95 14.08
C ARG A 209 5.28 13.01 15.02
N HIS A 210 4.46 13.95 15.47
CA HIS A 210 4.85 14.95 16.45
C HIS A 210 5.24 14.31 17.79
N HIS A 211 4.48 13.33 18.26
CA HIS A 211 4.80 12.56 19.47
C HIS A 211 6.18 11.87 19.35
N CYS A 212 6.44 11.18 18.23
CA CYS A 212 7.72 10.51 17.97
C CYS A 212 8.89 11.51 17.98
N THR A 213 8.72 12.66 17.33
CA THR A 213 9.73 13.72 17.29
C THR A 213 10.04 14.27 18.68
N LYS A 214 9.01 14.43 19.54
CA LYS A 214 9.18 14.88 20.92
C LYS A 214 9.95 13.84 21.76
N ARG A 215 9.64 12.55 21.60
CA ARG A 215 10.36 11.44 22.26
C ARG A 215 11.83 11.39 21.85
N LEU A 216 12.14 11.49 20.56
CA LEU A 216 13.52 11.54 20.06
C LEU A 216 14.30 12.73 20.65
N LYS A 217 13.69 13.92 20.73
CA LYS A 217 14.32 15.09 21.37
C LYS A 217 14.58 14.86 22.86
N CYS A 218 13.68 14.20 23.58
CA CYS A 218 13.87 13.86 24.99
C CYS A 218 15.03 12.87 25.18
N LEU A 219 15.11 11.84 24.32
CA LEU A 219 16.20 10.85 24.36
C LEU A 219 17.56 11.49 24.04
N ALA A 220 17.62 12.39 23.06
CA ALA A 220 18.82 13.16 22.75
C ALA A 220 19.28 14.04 23.92
N LYS A 221 18.36 14.73 24.61
CA LYS A 221 18.66 15.50 25.83
C LYS A 221 19.19 14.62 26.95
N PHE A 222 18.57 13.46 27.18
CA PHE A 222 19.01 12.51 28.21
C PHE A 222 20.44 12.02 27.97
N ARG A 223 20.80 11.75 26.70
CA ARG A 223 22.19 11.38 26.32
C ARG A 223 23.18 12.49 26.65
N LEU A 224 22.87 13.74 26.28
CA LEU A 224 23.72 14.90 26.62
C LEU A 224 23.93 15.01 28.13
N THR A 225 22.87 14.87 28.93
CA THR A 225 22.99 14.93 30.39
C THR A 225 23.72 13.76 31.04
N LYS A 226 23.77 12.59 30.38
CA LYS A 226 24.52 11.42 30.85
C LYS A 226 25.99 11.52 30.47
N ALA A 227 26.30 12.06 29.29
CA ALA A 227 27.66 12.33 28.85
C ALA A 227 28.36 13.34 29.78
N THR A 228 27.67 14.44 30.14
CA THR A 228 28.22 15.47 31.04
C THR A 228 28.37 15.06 32.51
N LYS A 229 27.92 13.85 32.90
CA LYS A 229 28.09 13.31 34.26
C LYS A 229 29.25 12.32 34.38
N HIS A 230 29.90 11.99 33.27
CA HIS A 230 31.05 11.08 33.19
C HIS A 230 32.35 11.78 32.80
N ASP A 231 32.33 13.11 32.66
CA ASP A 231 33.49 14.01 32.66
C ASP A 231 33.59 14.70 34.03
#